data_AF-A0A2N9GGG4-F1
#
_entry.id   AF-A0A2N9GGG4-F1
#
_cell.length_a   1.000
_cell.length_b   1.000
_cell.length_c   1.000
_cell.angle_alpha   90.00
_cell.angle_beta   90.00
_cell.angle_gamma   90.00
#
_symmetry.space_group_name_H-M   'P 1'
#
loop_
_entity.id
_entity.type
_entity.pdbx_description
1 polymer ?
#
loop_
_entity_poly.entity_id
_entity_poly.type
_entity_poly.pdbx_seq_one_letter_code
_entity_poly.pdbx_strand_id
1 'polypeptide(L)'
;MEKPRVVLKFIWMEKNIGIALDRKIPGHGTIPLSPYYFWPRKDAWEELKVLLESKPWISQKQIIILLNQATDIINLWQQSGGNLA
;
A
#
# COMPACT_ATOMS: atom_id res chain seq x y z
N MET A 1 -0.15 18.71 -18.13
CA MET A 1 -1.06 18.33 -17.03
C MET A 1 -0.37 17.31 -16.15
N GLU A 2 -0.28 17.55 -14.84
CA GLU A 2 0.29 16.56 -13.92
C GLU A 2 -0.60 15.31 -13.85
N LYS A 3 0.00 14.11 -13.87
CA LYS A 3 -0.75 12.85 -13.78
C LYS A 3 -1.12 12.54 -12.33
N PRO A 4 -2.34 12.01 -12.06
CA PRO A 4 -2.70 11.50 -10.75
C PRO A 4 -1.69 10.46 -10.27
N ARG A 5 -1.25 10.56 -9.02
CA ARG A 5 -0.28 9.63 -8.44
C ARG A 5 -0.97 8.74 -7.40
N VAL A 6 -0.57 7.49 -7.33
CA VAL A 6 -0.97 6.57 -6.27
C VAL A 6 0.12 6.58 -5.21
N VAL A 7 -0.29 6.67 -3.94
CA VAL A 7 0.61 6.79 -2.78
C VAL A 7 0.28 5.67 -1.82
N LEU A 8 1.30 4.93 -1.37
CA LEU A 8 1.18 3.95 -0.30
C LEU A 8 1.14 4.63 1.07
N LYS A 9 0.29 4.12 1.94
CA LYS A 9 0.09 4.61 3.30
C LYS A 9 0.18 3.43 4.26
N PHE A 10 0.78 3.64 5.43
CA PHE A 10 0.99 2.57 6.40
C PHE A 10 0.60 3.03 7.81
N ILE A 11 0.14 2.11 8.64
CA ILE A 11 -0.02 2.27 10.09
C ILE A 11 0.80 1.18 10.76
N TRP A 12 1.86 1.56 11.44
CA TRP A 12 2.77 0.65 12.14
C TRP A 12 2.24 0.37 13.55
N MET A 13 2.05 -0.90 13.91
CA MET A 13 1.70 -1.31 15.27
C MET A 13 2.57 -2.49 15.70
N GLU A 14 2.58 -2.80 16.99
CA GLU A 14 3.38 -3.89 17.55
C GLU A 14 3.08 -5.24 16.92
N LYS A 15 1.79 -5.58 16.80
CA LYS A 15 1.35 -6.91 16.35
C LYS A 15 0.82 -6.95 14.92
N ASN A 16 0.62 -5.79 14.29
CA ASN A 16 0.13 -5.72 12.92
C ASN A 16 0.67 -4.49 12.19
N ILE A 17 0.64 -4.51 10.87
CA ILE A 17 0.82 -3.35 10.01
C ILE A 17 -0.40 -3.15 9.13
N GLY A 18 -0.99 -1.95 9.15
CA GLY A 18 -2.05 -1.55 8.24
C GLY A 18 -1.46 -0.97 6.97
N ILE A 19 -1.96 -1.34 5.80
CA ILE A 19 -1.51 -0.82 4.49
C ILE A 19 -2.70 -0.34 3.68
N ALA A 20 -2.58 0.84 3.07
CA ALA A 20 -3.60 1.46 2.23
C ALA A 20 -2.97 2.21 1.04
N LEU A 21 -3.85 2.63 0.13
CA LEU A 21 -3.54 3.44 -1.04
C LEU A 21 -4.38 4.71 -1.06
N ASP A 22 -3.73 5.80 -1.43
CA ASP A 22 -4.33 7.10 -1.69
C ASP A 22 -4.09 7.52 -3.14
N ARG A 23 -5.04 8.25 -3.73
CA ARG A 23 -4.89 8.94 -5.01
C ARG A 23 -4.62 10.41 -4.75
N LYS A 24 -3.44 10.89 -5.12
CA LYS A 24 -3.11 12.31 -5.15
C LYS A 24 -3.52 12.90 -6.50
N ILE A 25 -4.43 13.88 -6.47
CA ILE A 25 -4.94 14.58 -7.66
C ILE A 25 -4.46 16.03 -7.60
N PRO A 26 -3.70 16.51 -8.60
CA PRO A 26 -3.28 17.91 -8.68
C PRO A 26 -4.47 18.87 -8.56
N GLY A 27 -4.36 19.85 -7.67
CA GLY A 27 -5.42 20.83 -7.39
C GLY A 27 -6.62 20.32 -6.57
N HIS A 28 -6.72 19.02 -6.29
CA HIS A 28 -7.87 18.43 -5.59
C HIS A 28 -7.47 17.63 -4.33
N GLY A 29 -6.19 17.69 -3.94
CA GLY A 29 -5.68 17.04 -2.74
C GLY A 29 -5.54 15.52 -2.88
N THR A 30 -5.90 14.80 -1.82
CA THR A 30 -5.71 13.35 -1.72
C THR A 30 -7.05 12.68 -1.42
N ILE A 31 -7.37 11.65 -2.21
CA ILE A 31 -8.61 10.87 -2.07
C ILE A 31 -8.22 9.43 -1.72
N PRO A 32 -8.76 8.84 -0.63
CA PRO A 32 -8.50 7.44 -0.31
C PRO A 32 -8.94 6.50 -1.44
N LEU A 33 -8.06 5.58 -1.85
CA LEU A 33 -8.39 4.53 -2.82
C LEU A 33 -8.77 3.21 -2.15
N SER A 34 -8.35 3.00 -0.91
CA SER A 34 -8.63 1.79 -0.13
C SER A 34 -8.72 2.07 1.36
N PRO A 35 -9.42 1.21 2.11
CA PRO A 35 -9.23 1.12 3.55
C PRO A 35 -7.84 0.56 3.88
N TYR A 36 -7.49 0.60 5.16
CA TYR A 36 -6.31 -0.11 5.65
C TYR A 36 -6.56 -1.61 5.74
N TYR A 37 -5.74 -2.40 5.06
CA TYR A 37 -5.68 -3.85 5.21
C TYR A 37 -4.60 -4.21 6.22
N PHE A 38 -4.94 -5.01 7.23
CA PHE A 38 -4.05 -5.30 8.36
C PHE A 38 -3.35 -6.66 8.22
N TRP A 39 -2.04 -6.62 8.01
CA TRP A 39 -1.14 -7.79 8.01
C TRP A 39 -0.63 -8.08 9.42
N PRO A 40 -0.52 -9.35 9.88
CA PRO A 40 -0.75 -10.59 9.14
C PRO A 40 -2.18 -11.14 9.28
N ARG A 41 -3.12 -10.39 9.88
CA ARG A 41 -4.51 -10.85 10.08
C ARG A 41 -5.25 -11.14 8.78
N LYS A 42 -4.91 -10.37 7.73
CA LYS A 42 -5.39 -10.50 6.36
C LYS A 42 -4.20 -10.37 5.43
N ASP A 43 -4.27 -11.00 4.26
CA ASP A 43 -3.30 -10.81 3.18
C ASP A 43 -3.45 -9.40 2.58
N ALA A 44 -2.82 -8.42 3.24
CA ALA A 44 -2.84 -7.04 2.82
C ALA A 44 -2.19 -6.84 1.44
N TRP A 45 -1.22 -7.68 1.07
CA TRP A 45 -0.53 -7.55 -0.21
C TRP A 45 -1.44 -7.97 -1.37
N GLU A 46 -2.14 -9.10 -1.23
CA GLU A 46 -3.07 -9.56 -2.26
C GLU A 46 -4.25 -8.60 -2.43
N GLU A 47 -4.78 -8.05 -1.33
CA GLU A 47 -5.86 -7.05 -1.38
C GLU A 47 -5.44 -5.78 -2.14
N LEU A 48 -4.19 -5.32 -1.98
CA LEU A 48 -3.64 -4.21 -2.75
C LEU A 48 -3.49 -4.57 -4.23
N LYS A 49 -2.98 -5.77 -4.53
CA LYS A 49 -2.81 -6.24 -5.90
C LYS A 49 -4.13 -6.29 -6.64
N VAL A 50 -5.14 -6.96 -6.07
CA VAL A 50 -6.49 -7.07 -6.64
C VAL A 50 -7.10 -5.68 -6.88
N LEU A 51 -6.96 -4.77 -5.91
CA LEU A 51 -7.46 -3.42 -6.07
C LEU A 51 -6.75 -2.65 -7.18
N LEU A 52 -5.42 -2.72 -7.27
CA LEU A 52 -4.64 -2.05 -8.30
C LEU A 52 -4.96 -2.60 -9.70
N GLU A 53 -5.08 -3.92 -9.83
CA GLU A 53 -5.45 -4.61 -11.08
C GLU A 53 -6.88 -4.25 -11.53
N SER A 54 -7.78 -3.96 -10.58
CA SER A 54 -9.15 -3.50 -10.89
C SER A 54 -9.25 -2.08 -11.48
N LYS A 55 -8.14 -1.32 -11.53
CA LYS A 55 -8.12 0.10 -11.90
C LYS A 55 -7.38 0.30 -13.23
N PRO A 56 -8.09 0.35 -14.38
CA PRO A 56 -7.47 0.34 -15.72
C PRO A 56 -6.62 1.59 -16.03
N TRP A 57 -6.74 2.65 -15.24
CA TRP A 57 -5.94 3.87 -15.37
C TRP A 57 -4.56 3.75 -14.70
N ILE A 58 -4.31 2.69 -13.93
CA ILE A 58 -3.01 2.41 -13.31
C ILE A 58 -2.24 1.48 -14.24
N SER A 59 -1.06 1.93 -14.71
CA SER A 59 -0.21 1.11 -15.57
C SER A 59 0.39 -0.09 -14.81
N GLN A 60 0.58 -1.21 -15.49
CA GLN A 60 1.22 -2.41 -14.89
C GLN A 60 2.58 -2.11 -14.25
N LYS A 61 3.41 -1.25 -14.87
CA LYS A 61 4.68 -0.80 -14.29
C LYS A 61 4.48 -0.13 -12.92
N GLN A 62 3.45 0.70 -12.78
CA GLN A 62 3.14 1.36 -11.52
C GLN A 62 2.62 0.38 -10.47
N ILE A 63 1.82 -0.61 -10.88
CA ILE A 63 1.38 -1.71 -10.00
C ILE A 63 2.59 -2.43 -9.42
N ILE A 64 3.53 -2.85 -10.27
CA ILE A 64 4.76 -3.56 -9.84
C ILE A 64 5.57 -2.72 -8.85
N ILE A 65 5.76 -1.43 -9.12
CA ILE A 65 6.51 -0.53 -8.22
C ILE A 65 5.83 -0.44 -6.84
N LEU A 66 4.51 -0.26 -6.80
CA LEU A 66 3.77 -0.15 -5.54
C LEU A 66 3.79 -1.48 -4.77
N LEU A 67 3.63 -2.61 -5.45
CA LEU A 67 3.65 -3.92 -4.80
C LEU A 67 5.03 -4.26 -4.24
N ASN A 68 6.11 -3.91 -4.95
CA ASN A 68 7.48 -4.08 -4.44
C ASN A 68 7.72 -3.21 -3.20
N GLN A 69 7.29 -1.95 -3.23
CA GLN A 69 7.38 -1.06 -2.07
C GLN A 69 6.57 -1.56 -0.87
N ALA A 70 5.38 -2.12 -1.11
CA ALA A 70 4.59 -2.75 -0.05
C ALA A 70 5.30 -3.98 0.53
N THR A 71 5.89 -4.84 -0.32
CA THR A 71 6.70 -5.99 0.09
C THR A 71 7.88 -5.57 0.97
N ASP A 72 8.63 -4.54 0.56
CA ASP A 72 9.80 -4.04 1.31
C ASP A 72 9.39 -3.59 2.72
N ILE A 73 8.26 -2.89 2.84
CA ILE A 73 7.75 -2.40 4.13
C ILE A 73 7.21 -3.54 5.01
N ILE A 74 6.51 -4.52 4.43
CA ILE A 74 6.06 -5.71 5.16
C ILE A 74 7.27 -6.48 5.73
N ASN A 75 8.30 -6.68 4.90
CA ASN A 75 9.53 -7.36 5.31
C ASN A 75 10.24 -6.58 6.43
N LEU A 76 10.32 -5.25 6.32
CA LEU A 76 10.90 -4.41 7.36
C LEU A 76 10.12 -4.53 8.68
N TRP A 77 8.78 -4.53 8.61
CA TRP A 77 7.93 -4.72 9.80
C TRP A 77 8.15 -6.09 10.44
N GLN A 78 8.20 -7.16 9.65
CA GLN A 78 8.47 -8.52 10.15
C GLN A 78 9.83 -8.62 10.85
N GLN A 79 10.88 -8.02 10.28
CA GLN A 79 12.21 -7.98 10.89
C GLN A 79 12.20 -7.21 12.21
N SER A 80 11.46 -6.10 12.28
CA SER A 80 11.34 -5.30 13.51
C SER A 80 10.61 -6.05 14.64
N GLY A 81 9.59 -6.85 14.31
CA GLY A 81 8.86 -7.66 15.28
C GLY A 81 9.66 -8.87 15.79
N GLY A 82 10.61 -9.36 14.99
CA GLY A 82 11.56 -10.40 15.40
C GLY A 82 12.76 -9.89 16.22
N ASN A 83 13.08 -8.60 16.13
CA ASN A 83 14.18 -7.94 16.84
C ASN A 83 13.78 -7.32 18.20
N LEU A 84 12.55 -7.54 18.67
CA LEU A 84 12.11 -7.19 20.03
C LEU A 84 12.32 -8.34 21.04
N ALA A 85 13.20 -9.30 20.71
CA ALA A 85 13.63 -10.36 21.61
C ALA A 85 14.84 -9.94 22.45
#